data_AF-A0A8D4BKP4-F1
#
_entry.id   AF-A0A8D4BKP4-F1
#
_cell.length_a   1.000
_cell.length_b   1.000
_cell.length_c   1.000
_cell.angle_alpha   90.00
_cell.angle_beta   90.00
_cell.angle_gamma   90.00
#
_symmetry.space_group_name_H-M   'P 1'
#
loop_
_entity.id
_entity.type
_entity.pdbx_description
1 polymer ?
#
loop_
_entity_poly.entity_id
_entity_poly.type
_entity_poly.pdbx_seq_one_letter_code
_entity_poly.pdbx_strand_id
1 'polypeptide(L)' 'MSEKLGITKIYSQEILEIGNKLKDLENRRVYELSGAQMDGYLSTNVIKLRKMIKDLIIKIDNQDPSATDELDELF' A
#
# COMPACT_ATOMS: atom_id res chain seq x y z
N MET A 1 -16.11 -14.74 22.45
CA MET A 1 -14.73 -14.88 21.94
C MET A 1 -14.69 -14.08 20.65
N SER A 2 -14.02 -12.92 20.64
CA SER A 2 -13.81 -12.17 19.40
C SER A 2 -12.99 -13.05 18.46
N GLU A 3 -13.48 -13.25 17.24
CA GLU A 3 -12.80 -14.06 16.24
C GLU A 3 -11.45 -13.40 15.94
N LYS A 4 -10.34 -14.12 16.14
CA LYS A 4 -9.01 -13.58 15.89
C LYS A 4 -8.90 -13.28 14.39
N LEU A 5 -8.96 -12.01 14.02
CA LEU A 5 -8.85 -11.57 12.64
C LEU A 5 -7.47 -11.97 12.11
N GLY A 6 -7.44 -12.55 10.90
CA GLY A 6 -6.19 -12.82 10.21
C GLY A 6 -5.50 -11.53 9.79
N ILE A 7 -4.17 -11.58 9.66
CA ILE A 7 -3.31 -10.45 9.23
C ILE A 7 -3.82 -9.80 7.94
N THR A 8 -4.31 -10.61 7.01
CA THR A 8 -4.89 -10.14 5.74
C THR A 8 -6.16 -9.31 5.90
N LYS A 9 -6.92 -9.54 6.98
CA LYS A 9 -8.14 -8.79 7.27
C LYS A 9 -7.85 -7.51 8.05
N ILE A 10 -6.91 -7.57 9.00
CA ILE A 10 -6.44 -6.42 9.78
C ILE A 10 -5.85 -5.36 8.85
N TYR A 11 -4.87 -5.73 8.01
CA TYR A 11 -4.19 -4.78 7.13
C TYR A 11 -4.76 -4.78 5.70
N SER A 12 -6.07 -4.97 5.58
CA SER A 12 -6.74 -5.09 4.28
C SER A 12 -6.60 -3.82 3.44
N GLN A 13 -6.56 -2.65 4.08
CA GLN A 13 -6.36 -1.36 3.42
C GLN A 13 -4.95 -1.23 2.83
N GLU A 14 -3.91 -1.51 3.60
CA GLU A 14 -2.52 -1.46 3.13
C GLU A 14 -2.29 -2.46 1.98
N ILE A 15 -2.87 -3.66 2.09
CA ILE A 15 -2.81 -4.68 1.04
C ILE A 15 -3.51 -4.20 -0.24
N LEU A 16 -4.68 -3.56 -0.11
CA LEU A 16 -5.41 -3.00 -1.25
C LEU A 16 -4.61 -1.90 -1.94
N GLU A 17 -3.96 -1.01 -1.18
CA GLU A 17 -3.12 0.06 -1.72
C GLU A 17 -1.90 -0.48 -2.47
N ILE A 18 -1.23 -1.47 -1.91
CA ILE A 18 -0.11 -2.18 -2.59
C ILE A 18 -0.60 -2.83 -3.88
N GLY A 19 -1.75 -3.51 -3.83
CA GLY A 19 -2.37 -4.14 -5.01
C GLY A 19 -2.73 -3.15 -6.10
N ASN A 20 -3.33 -2.02 -5.74
CA ASN A 20 -3.61 -0.93 -6.67
C ASN A 20 -2.32 -0.39 -7.30
N LYS A 21 -1.25 -0.26 -6.50
CA LYS A 21 0.03 0.23 -7.01
C LYS A 21 0.69 -0.72 -8.00
N LEU A 22 0.62 -2.02 -7.74
CA LEU A 22 1.08 -3.06 -8.68
C LEU A 22 0.27 -3.01 -9.97
N LYS A 23 -1.05 -2.89 -9.88
CA LYS A 23 -1.93 -2.78 -11.04
C LYS A 23 -1.62 -1.54 -11.89
N ASP A 24 -1.27 -0.41 -11.28
CA ASP A 24 -0.85 0.80 -12.02
C ASP A 24 0.44 0.56 -12.82
N LEU A 25 1.40 -0.15 -12.21
CA LEU A 25 2.65 -0.54 -12.84
C LEU A 25 2.44 -1.52 -14.01
N GLU A 26 1.62 -2.56 -13.81
CA GLU A 26 1.30 -3.58 -14.82
C GLU A 26 0.61 -2.96 -16.04
N ASN A 27 -0.34 -2.05 -15.82
CA ASN A 27 -1.11 -1.42 -16.89
C ASN A 27 -0.34 -0.31 -17.62
N ARG A 28 0.96 -0.12 -17.32
CA ARG A 28 1.78 1.00 -17.82
C ARG A 28 1.07 2.35 -17.67
N ARG A 29 0.19 2.50 -16.68
CA ARG A 29 -0.53 3.75 -16.36
C ARG A 29 0.41 4.67 -15.60
N VAL A 30 1.49 5.01 -16.29
CA VAL A 30 2.49 5.96 -15.91
C VAL A 30 2.07 7.28 -16.55
N TYR A 31 0.98 7.85 -16.03
CA TYR A 31 0.51 9.16 -16.48
C TYR A 31 1.32 10.24 -15.74
N GLU A 32 2.26 10.84 -16.44
CA GLU A 32 2.62 12.22 -16.17
C GLU A 32 1.60 13.12 -16.88
N LEU A 33 1.22 14.25 -16.28
CA LEU A 33 0.31 15.25 -16.86
C LEU A 33 0.76 15.76 -18.25
N SER A 34 1.99 15.44 -18.67
CA SER A 34 2.64 15.85 -19.92
C SER A 34 2.45 14.88 -21.09
N GLY A 35 1.93 13.66 -20.86
CA GLY A 35 1.78 12.64 -21.91
C GLY A 35 3.09 11.95 -22.36
N ALA A 36 4.22 12.21 -21.70
CA ALA A 36 5.50 11.58 -22.01
C ALA A 36 5.84 10.42 -21.03
N GLN A 37 6.27 9.27 -21.56
CA GLN A 37 6.87 8.20 -20.75
C GLN A 37 8.34 8.54 -20.48
N MET A 38 8.66 9.02 -19.28
CA MET A 38 10.05 9.11 -18.79
C MET A 38 10.35 7.95 -17.83
N ASP A 39 11.50 7.31 -18.00
CA ASP A 39 12.02 6.22 -17.14
C ASP A 39 12.10 6.59 -15.62
N GLY A 40 12.07 7.88 -15.29
CA GLY A 40 12.02 8.40 -13.92
C GLY A 40 10.73 8.04 -13.16
N TYR A 41 9.61 7.87 -13.86
CA TYR A 41 8.34 7.56 -13.20
C TYR A 41 8.28 6.08 -12.79
N LEU A 42 8.77 5.15 -13.62
CA LEU A 42 8.77 3.72 -13.27
C LEU A 42 9.62 3.46 -12.03
N SER A 43 10.87 3.95 -12.03
CA SER A 43 11.80 3.81 -10.90
C SER A 43 11.23 4.44 -9.62
N THR A 44 10.59 5.62 -9.72
CA THR A 44 9.91 6.27 -8.58
C THR A 44 8.77 5.43 -8.02
N ASN A 45 7.95 4.81 -8.88
CA ASN A 45 6.84 3.98 -8.42
C ASN A 45 7.30 2.67 -7.79
N VAL A 46 8.38 2.07 -8.30
CA VAL A 46 9.02 0.90 -7.69
C VAL A 46 9.59 1.25 -6.30
N ILE A 47 10.21 2.42 -6.13
CA ILE A 47 10.70 2.89 -4.83
C ILE A 47 9.53 3.07 -3.84
N LYS A 48 8.43 3.68 -4.28
CA LYS A 48 7.22 3.86 -3.46
C LYS A 48 6.62 2.52 -3.05
N LEU A 49 6.48 1.58 -3.98
CA LEU A 49 5.99 0.24 -3.70
C LEU A 49 6.87 -0.49 -2.67
N ARG A 50 8.19 -0.41 -2.81
CA ARG A 50 9.13 -0.99 -1.84
C ARG A 50 8.93 -0.40 -0.44
N LYS A 51 8.70 0.92 -0.35
CA LYS A 51 8.41 1.58 0.91
C LYS A 51 7.09 1.07 1.52
N MET A 52 6.01 1.02 0.74
CA MET A 52 4.71 0.52 1.22
C MET A 52 4.80 -0.91 1.79
N ILE A 53 5.51 -1.81 1.10
CA ILE A 53 5.74 -3.18 1.57
C ILE A 53 6.54 -3.19 2.88
N LYS A 54 7.62 -2.39 2.95
CA LYS A 54 8.43 -2.28 4.16
C LYS A 54 7.62 -1.77 5.35
N ASP A 55 6.82 -0.72 5.13
CA ASP A 55 6.01 -0.10 6.18
C ASP A 55 4.95 -1.09 6.69
N LEU A 56 4.32 -1.86 5.80
CA LEU A 56 3.39 -2.94 6.19
C LEU A 56 4.07 -4.04 7.01
N ILE A 57 5.26 -4.49 6.60
CA ILE A 57 6.02 -5.50 7.37
C ILE A 57 6.35 -5.00 8.77
N ILE A 58 6.80 -3.75 8.89
CA ILE A 58 7.10 -3.13 10.18
C ILE A 58 5.85 -3.05 11.06
N LYS A 59 4.72 -2.62 10.50
CA LYS A 59 3.44 -2.57 11.23
C LYS A 59 3.03 -3.95 11.76
N ILE A 60 3.14 -4.99 10.91
CA ILE A 60 2.83 -6.38 11.29
C ILE A 60 3.75 -6.85 12.42
N ASP A 61 5.05 -6.59 12.32
CA ASP A 61 6.06 -7.04 13.29
C ASP A 61 5.85 -6.37 14.67
N ASN A 62 5.50 -5.09 14.66
CA ASN A 62 5.22 -4.30 15.86
C ASN A 62 3.81 -4.52 16.43
N GLN A 63 2.90 -5.18 15.68
CA GLN A 63 1.47 -5.20 15.97
C GLN A 63 0.85 -3.79 16.04
N ASP A 64 1.38 -2.87 15.23
CA ASP A 64 0.85 -1.51 15.12
C ASP A 64 -0.55 -1.53 14.49
N PRO A 65 -1.44 -0.57 14.85
CA PRO A 65 -2.77 -0.46 14.27
C PRO A 65 -2.74 -0.34 12.74
N SER A 66 -3.76 -0.91 12.09
CA SER A 66 -3.99 -0.68 10.67
C SER A 66 -4.44 0.76 10.41
N ALA A 67 -4.34 1.23 9.18
CA ALA A 67 -4.90 2.52 8.79
C ALA A 67 -6.41 2.63 9.08
N THR A 68 -7.15 1.52 9.06
CA THR A 68 -8.57 1.48 9.43
C THR A 68 -8.76 1.63 10.94
N ASP A 69 -7.93 0.97 11.74
CA ASP A 69 -7.97 1.09 13.20
C ASP A 69 -7.65 2.54 13.64
N GLU A 70 -6.64 3.16 13.02
CA GLU A 70 -6.29 4.58 13.27
C GLU A 70 -7.45 5.54 12.91
N LEU A 71 -8.23 5.23 11.87
CA LEU A 71 -9.39 6.02 11.47
C LEU A 71 -10.58 5.81 12.43
N ASP A 72 -10.80 4.59 12.90
CA ASP A 72 -11.85 4.27 13.86
C ASP A 72 -11.60 4.96 15.21
N GLU A 73 -10.34 5.18 15.62
CA GLU A 73 -10.00 5.93 16.84
C GLU A 73 -10.32 7.44 16.78
N LEU A 74 -10.54 8.00 15.59
CA LEU A 74 -10.79 9.44 15.39
C LEU A 74 -12.28 9.83 15.42
N PHE A 75 -13.21 8.88 15.43
CA PHE A 75 -14.67 9.09 15.38
C PHE A 75 -15.42 8.46 16.56
#